data_AF-A0A3S8T3A8-F1
#
_entry.id   AF-A0A3S8T3A8-F1
#
_cell.length_a   1.000
_cell.length_b   1.000
_cell.length_c   1.000
_cell.angle_alpha   90.00
_cell.angle_beta   90.00
_cell.angle_gamma   90.00
#
_symmetry.space_group_name_H-M   'P 1'
#
loop_
_entity.id
_entity.type
_entity.pdbx_description
1 polymer ?
#
loop_
_entity_poly.entity_id
_entity_poly.type
_entity_poly.pdbx_seq_one_letter_code
_entity_poly.pdbx_strand_id
1 'polypeptide(L)'
;MRKKYSYKKDIFQKGRAILERNHSSILPRILPGGKVIGNEYVATNPNRADKHLGSFKFNLRTGKWCEFAEGIGGNDIISFYAYLSRKSQKEALLELLDIIGERI
;
A
#
# COMPACT_ATOMS: atom_id res chain seq x y z
N MET A 1 6.59 27.99 -15.52
CA MET A 1 5.62 27.08 -14.85
C MET A 1 6.11 25.62 -14.60
N ARG A 2 7.37 25.23 -14.86
CA ARG A 2 7.84 23.82 -14.74
C ARG A 2 8.24 23.32 -13.33
N LYS A 3 8.49 24.20 -12.35
CA LYS A 3 9.03 23.79 -11.03
C LYS A 3 8.03 23.02 -10.13
N LYS A 4 6.75 23.42 -10.09
CA LYS A 4 5.74 22.81 -9.18
C LYS A 4 5.41 21.35 -9.54
N TYR A 5 5.40 21.01 -10.83
CA TYR A 5 5.11 19.64 -11.28
C TYR A 5 6.30 18.69 -11.00
N SER A 6 7.53 19.19 -11.19
CA SER A 6 8.78 18.50 -10.86
C SER A 6 8.86 18.14 -9.37
N TYR A 7 8.49 19.09 -8.49
CA TYR A 7 8.51 18.90 -7.04
C TYR A 7 7.54 17.82 -6.55
N LYS A 8 6.31 17.78 -7.08
CA LYS A 8 5.34 16.74 -6.72
C LYS A 8 5.81 15.34 -7.10
N LYS A 9 6.45 15.20 -8.27
CA LYS A 9 6.98 13.92 -8.74
C LYS A 9 8.13 13.42 -7.85
N ASP A 10 8.96 14.34 -7.39
CA ASP A 10 10.08 14.07 -6.48
C ASP A 10 9.62 13.54 -5.11
N ILE A 11 8.60 14.16 -4.50
CA ILE A 11 8.01 13.70 -3.22
C ILE A 11 7.48 12.27 -3.34
N PHE A 12 6.70 11.97 -4.37
CA PHE A 12 6.15 10.62 -4.54
C PHE A 12 7.25 9.58 -4.77
N GLN A 13 8.28 9.91 -5.53
CA GLN A 13 9.39 8.99 -5.79
C GLN A 13 10.19 8.70 -4.52
N LYS A 14 10.54 9.75 -3.75
CA LYS A 14 11.25 9.62 -2.47
C LYS A 14 10.44 8.84 -1.44
N GLY A 15 9.18 9.24 -1.24
CA GLY A 15 8.29 8.58 -0.31
C GLY A 15 8.06 7.12 -0.66
N ARG A 16 7.83 6.81 -1.94
CA ARG A 16 7.70 5.41 -2.40
C ARG A 16 8.96 4.60 -2.08
N ALA A 17 10.16 5.10 -2.35
CA ALA A 17 11.40 4.39 -2.08
C ALA A 17 11.61 4.07 -0.59
N ILE A 18 11.17 4.97 0.31
CA ILE A 18 11.18 4.74 1.76
C ILE A 18 10.18 3.63 2.12
N LEU A 19 8.94 3.73 1.64
CA LEU A 19 7.87 2.81 1.98
C LEU A 19 8.09 1.40 1.42
N GLU A 20 8.66 1.28 0.22
CA GLU A 20 8.92 -0.02 -0.43
C GLU A 20 9.88 -0.90 0.36
N ARG A 21 10.82 -0.28 1.09
CA ARG A 21 11.79 -1.00 1.94
C ARG A 21 11.17 -1.47 3.26
N ASN A 22 9.95 -1.04 3.57
CA ASN A 22 9.30 -1.21 4.85
C ASN A 22 8.00 -2.03 4.78
N HIS A 23 7.73 -2.73 3.67
CA HIS A 23 6.48 -3.51 3.51
C HIS A 23 6.16 -4.42 4.71
N SER A 24 7.15 -5.21 5.17
CA SER A 24 6.97 -6.17 6.25
C SER A 24 6.64 -5.53 7.61
N SER A 25 7.08 -4.29 7.85
CA SER A 25 6.77 -3.56 9.08
C SER A 25 5.45 -2.78 8.98
N ILE A 26 5.09 -2.33 7.77
CA ILE A 26 3.87 -1.55 7.50
C ILE A 26 2.63 -2.45 7.46
N LEU A 27 2.67 -3.56 6.72
CA LEU A 27 1.47 -4.35 6.42
C LEU A 27 0.70 -4.83 7.66
N PRO A 28 1.35 -5.37 8.72
CA PRO A 28 0.64 -5.76 9.93
C PRO A 28 -0.03 -4.59 10.68
N ARG A 29 0.45 -3.35 10.48
CA ARG A 29 -0.10 -2.14 11.11
C ARG A 29 -1.34 -1.65 10.38
N ILE A 30 -1.31 -1.65 9.04
CA ILE A 30 -2.41 -1.11 8.21
C ILE A 30 -3.49 -2.14 7.88
N LEU A 31 -3.15 -3.44 7.92
CA LEU A 31 -4.08 -4.54 7.67
C LEU A 31 -3.76 -5.71 8.61
N PRO A 32 -4.14 -5.59 9.89
CA PRO A 32 -3.86 -6.61 10.90
C PRO A 32 -4.58 -7.94 10.60
N GLY A 33 -3.98 -9.04 11.04
CA GLY A 33 -4.54 -10.40 10.89
C GLY A 33 -4.23 -11.08 9.55
N GLY A 34 -3.46 -10.45 8.67
CA GLY A 34 -2.93 -11.11 7.47
C GLY A 34 -1.83 -12.12 7.79
N LYS A 35 -1.56 -13.00 6.83
CA LYS A 35 -0.56 -14.08 6.93
C LYS A 35 0.44 -13.96 5.80
N VAL A 36 1.70 -14.23 6.10
CA VAL A 36 2.75 -14.34 5.07
C VAL A 36 2.77 -15.77 4.52
N ILE A 37 2.63 -15.90 3.21
CA ILE A 37 2.72 -17.16 2.46
C ILE A 37 3.70 -16.96 1.31
N GLY A 38 4.91 -17.49 1.46
CA GLY A 38 6.01 -17.22 0.52
C GLY A 38 6.33 -15.71 0.47
N ASN A 39 6.17 -15.08 -0.70
CA ASN A 39 6.38 -13.64 -0.88
C ASN A 39 5.07 -12.83 -0.82
N GLU A 40 3.95 -13.44 -0.44
CA GLU A 40 2.64 -12.79 -0.41
C GLU A 40 2.18 -12.56 1.03
N TYR A 41 1.69 -11.35 1.32
CA TYR A 41 0.87 -11.05 2.48
C TYR A 41 -0.59 -11.23 2.08
N VAL A 42 -1.24 -12.23 2.66
CA VAL A 42 -2.60 -12.65 2.32
C VAL A 42 -3.53 -12.28 3.47
N ALA A 43 -4.61 -11.57 3.17
CA ALA A 43 -5.57 -11.09 4.17
C ALA A 43 -7.01 -11.16 3.65
N THR A 44 -7.97 -10.88 4.52
CA THR A 44 -9.35 -10.59 4.10
C THR A 44 -9.44 -9.14 3.67
N ASN A 45 -10.12 -8.86 2.56
CA ASN A 45 -10.33 -7.49 2.11
C ASN A 45 -11.41 -6.81 2.96
N PRO A 46 -11.09 -5.74 3.71
CA PRO A 46 -12.06 -5.06 4.55
C PRO A 46 -13.10 -4.26 3.76
N ASN A 47 -12.86 -4.00 2.47
CA ASN A 47 -13.79 -3.25 1.61
C ASN A 47 -14.83 -4.14 0.92
N ARG A 48 -14.72 -5.47 1.00
CA ARG A 48 -15.69 -6.40 0.43
C ARG A 48 -16.75 -6.81 1.46
N ALA A 49 -17.96 -7.10 0.97
CA ALA A 49 -19.06 -7.53 1.82
C ALA A 49 -18.88 -8.97 2.34
N ASP A 50 -18.37 -9.88 1.50
CA ASP A 50 -17.99 -11.21 1.94
C ASP A 50 -16.54 -11.21 2.48
N LYS A 51 -16.23 -12.13 3.40
CA LYS A 51 -14.91 -12.21 4.07
C LYS A 51 -14.09 -13.43 3.63
N HIS A 52 -14.19 -13.84 2.36
CA HIS A 52 -13.37 -14.95 1.88
C HIS A 52 -11.87 -14.60 1.88
N LEU A 53 -11.09 -15.39 2.63
CA LEU A 53 -9.64 -15.30 2.67
C LEU A 53 -9.03 -15.81 1.36
N GLY A 54 -7.92 -15.23 0.94
CA GLY A 54 -7.07 -15.78 -0.12
C GLY A 54 -7.15 -15.06 -1.47
N SER A 55 -8.15 -14.22 -1.70
CA SER A 55 -8.24 -13.42 -2.93
C SER A 55 -7.53 -12.07 -2.83
N PHE A 56 -7.28 -11.58 -1.61
CA PHE A 56 -6.63 -10.30 -1.37
C PHE A 56 -5.19 -10.51 -0.95
N LYS A 57 -4.26 -10.10 -1.82
CA LYS A 57 -2.84 -10.38 -1.69
C LYS A 57 -2.00 -9.15 -1.98
N PHE A 58 -0.92 -9.01 -1.23
CA PHE A 58 0.13 -8.03 -1.44
C PHE A 58 1.48 -8.74 -1.56
N ASN A 59 2.19 -8.52 -2.66
CA ASN A 59 3.50 -9.12 -2.89
C ASN A 59 4.59 -8.30 -2.19
N LEU A 60 5.21 -8.88 -1.17
CA LEU A 60 6.22 -8.25 -0.32
C LEU A 60 7.46 -7.78 -1.09
N ARG A 61 7.81 -8.46 -2.19
CA ARG A 61 9.00 -8.16 -3.00
C ARG A 61 8.76 -7.04 -4.01
N THR A 62 7.59 -7.03 -4.65
CA THR A 62 7.30 -6.13 -5.79
C THR A 62 6.41 -4.95 -5.42
N GLY A 63 5.75 -4.98 -4.26
CA GLY A 63 4.79 -3.96 -3.84
C GLY A 63 3.44 -4.03 -4.58
N LYS A 64 3.30 -4.95 -5.53
CA LYS A 64 2.05 -5.16 -6.25
C LYS A 64 1.01 -5.82 -5.35
N TRP A 65 -0.25 -5.46 -5.54
CA TRP A 65 -1.35 -6.06 -4.82
C TRP A 65 -2.53 -6.31 -5.76
N CYS A 66 -3.35 -7.28 -5.40
CA CYS A 66 -4.55 -7.63 -6.15
C CYS A 66 -5.66 -8.11 -5.20
N GLU A 67 -6.88 -7.71 -5.52
CA GLU A 67 -8.10 -8.37 -5.09
C GLU A 67 -8.62 -9.18 -6.29
N PHE A 68 -8.35 -10.49 -6.29
CA PHE A 68 -8.70 -11.37 -7.39
C PHE A 68 -10.21 -11.56 -7.58
N ALA A 69 -11.03 -11.37 -6.53
CA ALA A 69 -12.47 -11.53 -6.64
C ALA A 69 -13.13 -10.40 -7.46
N GLU A 70 -12.56 -9.19 -7.40
CA GLU A 70 -13.08 -8.01 -8.12
C GLU A 70 -12.21 -7.64 -9.33
N GLY A 71 -11.07 -8.33 -9.52
CA GLY A 71 -10.15 -8.04 -10.62
C GLY A 71 -9.45 -6.68 -10.52
N ILE A 72 -9.33 -6.13 -9.31
CA ILE A 72 -8.69 -4.84 -9.04
C ILE A 72 -7.31 -5.03 -8.40
N GLY A 73 -6.48 -3.99 -8.47
CA GLY A 73 -5.16 -4.03 -7.87
C GLY A 73 -4.37 -2.75 -8.07
N GLY A 74 -3.12 -2.80 -7.68
CA GLY A 74 -2.19 -1.69 -7.82
C GLY A 74 -0.74 -2.15 -7.73
N ASN A 75 0.18 -1.19 -7.91
CA ASN A 75 1.59 -1.48 -8.11
C ASN A 75 2.50 -1.02 -6.96
N ASP A 76 1.95 -0.50 -5.87
CA ASP A 76 2.71 -0.06 -4.72
C ASP A 76 1.86 -0.06 -3.43
N ILE A 77 2.55 0.08 -2.28
CA ILE A 77 1.90 0.16 -0.97
C ILE A 77 1.09 1.44 -0.75
N ILE A 78 1.37 2.50 -1.52
CA ILE A 78 0.63 3.76 -1.44
C ILE A 78 -0.78 3.57 -2.02
N SER A 79 -0.89 3.00 -3.22
CA SER A 79 -2.16 2.65 -3.86
C SER A 79 -2.93 1.58 -3.09
N PHE A 80 -2.21 0.63 -2.48
CA PHE A 80 -2.80 -0.35 -1.58
C PHE A 80 -3.48 0.32 -0.38
N TYR A 81 -2.74 1.16 0.35
CA TYR A 81 -3.29 1.84 1.51
C TYR A 81 -4.38 2.84 1.14
N ALA A 82 -4.24 3.56 0.01
CA ALA A 82 -5.28 4.43 -0.53
C ALA A 82 -6.59 3.68 -0.79
N TYR A 83 -6.52 2.45 -1.31
CA TYR A 83 -7.68 1.58 -1.47
C TYR A 83 -8.28 1.18 -0.11
N LEU A 84 -7.46 0.72 0.83
CA LEU A 84 -7.90 0.32 2.16
C LEU A 84 -8.59 1.46 2.93
N SER A 85 -8.00 2.65 2.89
CA SER A 85 -8.45 3.81 3.66
C SER A 85 -9.48 4.68 2.93
N ARG A 86 -9.76 4.40 1.65
CA ARG A 86 -10.60 5.23 0.76
C ARG A 86 -10.12 6.68 0.68
N LYS A 87 -8.81 6.89 0.61
CA LYS A 87 -8.17 8.22 0.54
C LYS A 87 -7.44 8.43 -0.77
N SER A 88 -7.04 9.67 -1.05
CA SER A 88 -6.14 9.94 -2.16
C SER A 88 -4.75 9.32 -1.91
N GLN A 89 -4.01 9.02 -2.98
CA GLN A 89 -2.64 8.52 -2.85
C GLN A 89 -1.70 9.51 -2.13
N LYS A 90 -2.00 10.81 -2.16
CA LYS A 90 -1.20 11.82 -1.44
C LYS A 90 -1.39 11.68 0.06
N GLU A 91 -2.64 11.56 0.52
CA GLU A 91 -2.94 11.33 1.93
C GLU A 91 -2.35 9.99 2.39
N ALA A 92 -2.54 8.94 1.59
CA ALA A 92 -1.97 7.63 1.86
C ALA A 92 -0.44 7.67 2.03
N LEU A 93 0.28 8.38 1.14
CA LEU A 93 1.73 8.54 1.24
C LEU A 93 2.14 9.19 2.57
N LEU A 94 1.50 10.31 2.94
CA LEU A 94 1.84 11.06 4.15
C LEU A 94 1.54 10.26 5.42
N GLU A 95 0.39 9.58 5.47
CA GLU A 95 0.02 8.74 6.61
C GLU A 95 0.93 7.51 6.75
N LEU A 96 1.29 6.87 5.65
CA LEU A 96 2.21 5.73 5.68
C LEU A 96 3.59 6.14 6.20
N LEU A 97 4.10 7.30 5.79
CA LEU A 97 5.36 7.82 6.33
C LEU A 97 5.24 8.12 7.83
N ASP A 98 4.11 8.67 8.27
CA ASP A 98 3.85 8.90 9.68
C ASP A 98 3.80 7.62 10.51
N ILE A 99 3.15 6.57 9.99
CA ILE A 99 3.07 5.24 10.62
C ILE A 99 4.45 4.64 10.88
N ILE A 100 5.44 4.93 10.04
CA ILE A 100 6.82 4.44 10.21
C ILE A 100 7.78 5.48 10.81
N GLY A 101 7.29 6.68 11.16
CA GLY A 101 8.09 7.74 11.76
C GLY A 101 9.01 8.50 10.79
N GLU A 102 8.74 8.43 9.49
CA GLU A 102 9.53 9.07 8.43
C GLU A 102 8.90 10.40 7.97
N ARG A 103 9.71 11.26 7.32
CA ARG A 103 9.30 12.58 6.81
C ARG A 103 9.98 12.86 5.45
N ILE A 104 9.30 13.59 4.56
CA ILE A 104 9.81 14.01 3.24
C ILE A 104 9.45 15.45 2.87
#